data_AF-A0A9D1R7T1-F1
#
_entry.id   AF-A0A9D1R7T1-F1
#
_cell.length_a   1.000
_cell.length_b   1.000
_cell.length_c   1.000
_cell.angle_alpha   90.00
_cell.angle_beta   90.00
_cell.angle_gamma   90.00
#
_symmetry.space_group_name_H-M   'P 1'
#
loop_
_entity.id
_entity.type
_entity.pdbx_description
1 polymer ?
#
loop_
_entity_poly.entity_id
_entity_poly.type
_entity_poly.pdbx_seq_one_letter_code
_entity_poly.pdbx_strand_id
1 'polypeptide(L)'
;MPQSYTPEFKKKIVHLHLEEGRTYKSITAEYGVSKASISKWCSEFSEECHTSPEAKAEYDNMKELFKLKRENEELRKENPFLKKSSGILCKGNRLEAYRFIEEHHKLFGLRWLLRRLEICPNAYYNYRKHRKADYYARKAEVQAQIQEIYHSHNGVDGYRSMKVYLERRGYSYSAATVHKYMNTGLGLRSIVRPKKPDYEHGKPHKVFDNKLNQDFTADKINQKWCTDFTYLFLANHDVRYNCTIIDLHDRSVIASITDRKINSDLAIRTMQKALESQPPIKDGLILHSDQGTQFTSKAFVEFCESVNVTQSMGKAGYPYDNAPMERYFNTLKNECTNLYEFDSEDILYQTVEEFAYVDYNHVRPHSFNNYRTPYEARITA
;
A
#
# COMPACT_ATOMS: atom_id res chain seq x y z
N MET A 1 -32.14 -39.47 57.78
CA MET A 1 -31.21 -39.62 58.92
C MET A 1 -29.95 -38.83 58.60
N PRO A 2 -29.36 -38.07 59.53
CA PRO A 2 -28.06 -37.47 59.30
C PRO A 2 -27.06 -38.60 59.04
N GLN A 3 -26.46 -38.61 57.85
CA GLN A 3 -25.42 -39.56 57.50
C GLN A 3 -24.23 -39.26 58.41
N SER A 4 -23.98 -40.12 59.41
CA SER A 4 -22.86 -39.95 60.32
C SER A 4 -21.61 -40.48 59.64
N TYR A 5 -20.64 -39.60 59.39
CA TYR A 5 -19.35 -39.93 58.80
C TYR A 5 -18.31 -40.07 59.91
N THR A 6 -17.50 -41.13 59.87
CA THR A 6 -16.45 -41.35 60.87
C THR A 6 -15.38 -40.26 60.78
N PRO A 7 -14.69 -39.93 61.90
CA PRO A 7 -13.60 -38.95 61.88
C PRO A 7 -12.50 -39.27 60.87
N GLU A 8 -12.17 -40.55 60.68
CA GLU A 8 -11.16 -41.00 59.71
C GLU A 8 -11.60 -40.72 58.27
N PHE A 9 -12.89 -40.92 57.97
CA PHE A 9 -13.44 -40.61 56.66
C PHE A 9 -13.42 -39.10 56.37
N LYS A 10 -13.78 -38.27 57.36
CA LYS A 10 -13.70 -36.81 57.22
C LYS A 10 -12.27 -36.35 56.94
N LYS A 11 -11.29 -36.84 57.71
CA LYS A 11 -9.86 -36.57 57.50
C LYS A 11 -9.39 -37.00 56.11
N LYS A 12 -9.79 -38.18 55.64
CA LYS A 12 -9.50 -38.65 54.28
C LYS A 12 -10.03 -37.69 53.20
N ILE A 13 -11.26 -37.21 53.34
CA ILE A 13 -11.86 -36.28 52.37
C ILE A 13 -11.16 -34.92 52.36
N VAL A 14 -10.79 -34.41 53.54
CA VAL A 14 -9.98 -33.17 53.67
C VAL A 14 -8.61 -33.36 53.03
N HIS A 15 -7.96 -34.50 53.24
CA HIS A 15 -6.67 -34.85 52.64
C HIS A 15 -6.73 -34.96 51.11
N LEU A 16 -7.74 -35.62 50.55
CA LEU A 16 -7.98 -35.66 49.09
C LEU A 16 -8.14 -34.26 48.47
N HIS A 17 -8.69 -33.30 49.23
CA HIS A 17 -8.81 -31.92 48.76
C HIS A 17 -7.52 -31.13 48.92
N LEU A 18 -6.88 -31.20 50.09
CA LEU A 18 -5.74 -30.37 50.46
C LEU A 18 -4.40 -30.89 49.93
N GLU A 19 -4.19 -32.21 49.87
CA GLU A 19 -2.95 -32.81 49.34
C GLU A 19 -3.00 -33.19 47.87
N GLU A 20 -4.15 -33.69 47.39
CA GLU A 20 -4.31 -34.09 45.98
C GLU A 20 -4.97 -33.00 45.12
N GLY A 21 -5.48 -31.92 45.74
CA GLY A 21 -6.10 -30.80 45.02
C GLY A 21 -7.41 -31.11 44.33
N ARG A 22 -8.08 -32.22 44.69
CA ARG A 22 -9.32 -32.63 44.05
C ARG A 22 -10.40 -31.59 44.29
N THR A 23 -11.15 -31.24 43.24
CA THR A 23 -12.25 -30.27 43.38
C THR A 23 -13.39 -30.88 44.19
N TYR A 24 -14.13 -30.05 44.94
CA TYR A 24 -15.34 -30.51 45.65
C TYR A 24 -16.31 -31.25 44.74
N LYS A 25 -16.45 -30.81 43.47
CA LYS A 25 -17.29 -31.48 42.48
C LYS A 25 -16.84 -32.91 42.21
N SER A 26 -15.53 -33.14 42.08
CA SER A 26 -14.97 -34.49 41.88
C SER A 26 -15.21 -35.39 43.09
N ILE A 27 -14.96 -34.85 44.29
CA ILE A 27 -15.11 -35.59 45.55
C ILE A 27 -16.58 -35.94 45.80
N THR A 28 -17.51 -34.99 45.56
CA THR A 28 -18.95 -35.24 45.65
C THR A 28 -19.41 -36.33 44.68
N ALA A 29 -18.90 -36.31 43.44
CA ALA A 29 -19.28 -37.30 42.43
C ALA A 29 -18.79 -38.72 42.76
N GLU A 30 -17.60 -38.86 43.36
CA GLU A 30 -16.99 -40.17 43.66
C GLU A 30 -17.44 -40.74 45.01
N TYR A 31 -17.54 -39.90 46.04
CA TYR A 31 -17.80 -40.35 47.42
C TYR A 31 -19.23 -40.09 47.88
N GLY A 32 -20.08 -39.46 47.04
CA GLY A 32 -21.48 -39.15 47.38
C GLY A 32 -21.67 -38.08 48.46
N VAL A 33 -20.59 -37.38 48.85
CA VAL A 33 -20.60 -36.40 49.94
C VAL A 33 -21.04 -35.02 49.43
N SER A 34 -21.92 -34.34 50.16
CA SER A 34 -22.36 -32.99 49.78
C SER A 34 -21.21 -31.96 49.82
N LYS A 35 -21.22 -31.00 48.90
CA LYS A 35 -20.24 -29.89 48.87
C LYS A 35 -20.19 -29.11 50.20
N ALA A 36 -21.34 -28.94 50.85
CA ALA A 36 -21.44 -28.25 52.14
C ALA A 36 -20.72 -29.03 53.25
N SER A 37 -20.84 -30.37 53.25
CA SER A 37 -20.14 -31.24 54.19
C SER A 37 -18.62 -31.17 54.01
N ILE A 38 -18.13 -31.22 52.76
CA ILE A 38 -16.69 -31.11 52.47
C ILE A 38 -16.14 -29.76 52.94
N SER A 39 -16.84 -28.66 52.62
CA SER A 39 -16.43 -27.32 53.06
C SER A 39 -16.41 -27.21 54.59
N LYS A 40 -17.43 -27.75 55.26
CA LYS A 40 -17.51 -27.75 56.72
C LYS A 40 -16.36 -28.53 57.34
N TRP A 41 -16.02 -29.71 56.83
CA TRP A 41 -14.91 -30.50 57.36
C TRP A 41 -13.55 -29.83 57.14
N CYS A 42 -13.35 -29.14 56.00
CA CYS A 42 -12.14 -28.34 55.80
C CYS A 42 -12.05 -27.17 56.79
N SER A 43 -13.17 -26.53 57.12
CA SER A 43 -13.23 -25.46 58.13
C SER A 43 -12.99 -25.99 59.53
N GLU A 44 -13.65 -27.09 59.93
CA GLU A 44 -13.44 -27.76 61.22
C GLU A 44 -11.97 -28.17 61.40
N PHE A 45 -11.35 -28.74 60.36
CA PHE A 45 -9.92 -29.10 60.38
C PHE A 45 -9.01 -27.87 60.51
N SER A 46 -9.35 -26.76 59.86
CA SER A 46 -8.63 -25.49 60.01
C SER A 46 -8.77 -24.90 61.42
N GLU A 47 -9.93 -25.07 62.07
CA GLU A 47 -10.17 -24.62 63.45
C GLU A 47 -9.39 -25.47 64.47
N GLU A 48 -9.33 -26.79 64.29
CA GLU A 48 -8.52 -27.70 65.11
C GLU A 48 -7.02 -27.35 65.08
N CYS A 49 -6.52 -26.86 63.93
CA CYS A 49 -5.14 -26.38 63.77
C CYS A 49 -4.82 -25.12 64.61
N HIS A 50 -5.82 -24.37 65.08
CA HIS A 50 -5.59 -23.24 65.98
C HIS A 50 -5.40 -23.67 67.44
N THR A 51 -5.82 -24.88 67.80
CA THR A 51 -5.81 -25.39 69.18
C THR A 51 -4.68 -26.39 69.48
N SER A 52 -4.14 -27.08 68.47
CA SER A 52 -3.03 -28.04 68.63
C SER A 52 -1.85 -27.66 67.71
N PRO A 53 -0.62 -27.55 68.27
CA PRO A 53 0.60 -27.34 67.48
C PRO A 53 0.87 -28.46 66.46
N GLU A 54 0.55 -29.71 66.79
CA GLU A 54 0.76 -30.87 65.90
C GLU A 54 -0.18 -30.83 64.69
N ALA A 55 -1.47 -30.52 64.89
CA ALA A 55 -2.45 -30.40 63.82
C ALA A 55 -2.10 -29.26 62.84
N LYS A 56 -1.57 -28.15 63.35
CA LYS A 56 -1.08 -27.03 62.52
C LYS A 56 0.07 -27.45 61.61
N ALA A 57 1.05 -28.18 62.15
CA ALA A 57 2.19 -28.67 61.38
C ALA A 57 1.76 -29.67 60.29
N GLU A 58 0.80 -30.55 60.59
CA GLU A 58 0.22 -31.48 59.62
C GLU A 58 -0.47 -30.73 58.46
N TYR A 59 -1.31 -29.74 58.76
CA TYR A 59 -1.99 -28.94 57.75
C TYR A 59 -1.03 -28.14 56.85
N ASP A 60 -0.02 -27.50 57.44
CA ASP A 60 0.99 -26.75 56.68
C ASP A 60 1.80 -27.68 55.76
N ASN A 61 2.19 -28.86 56.26
CA ASN A 61 2.87 -29.89 55.46
C ASN A 61 2.00 -30.38 54.28
N MET A 62 0.71 -30.64 54.51
CA MET A 62 -0.23 -31.06 53.45
C MET A 62 -0.31 -30.02 52.32
N LYS A 63 -0.41 -28.75 52.71
CA LYS A 63 -0.49 -27.62 51.77
C LYS A 63 0.81 -27.41 51.00
N GLU A 64 1.95 -27.56 51.66
CA GLU A 64 3.27 -27.47 51.03
C GLU A 64 3.50 -28.63 50.07
N LEU A 65 3.14 -29.86 50.46
CA LEU A 65 3.23 -31.05 49.61
C LEU A 65 2.38 -30.91 48.35
N PHE A 66 1.17 -30.35 48.47
CA PHE A 66 0.33 -30.05 47.31
C PHE A 66 0.93 -28.98 46.41
N LYS A 67 1.50 -27.92 46.98
CA LYS A 67 2.22 -26.87 46.24
C LYS A 67 3.40 -27.47 45.46
N LEU A 68 4.21 -28.30 46.11
CA LEU A 68 5.35 -29.00 45.50
C LEU A 68 4.91 -29.99 44.41
N LYS A 69 3.80 -30.71 44.61
CA LYS A 69 3.22 -31.60 43.57
C LYS A 69 2.80 -30.80 42.33
N ARG A 70 2.14 -29.65 42.54
CA ARG A 70 1.79 -28.73 41.43
C ARG A 70 3.01 -28.20 40.71
N GLU A 71 4.01 -27.75 41.45
CA GLU A 71 5.27 -27.24 40.87
C GLU A 71 6.00 -28.33 40.08
N ASN A 72 6.06 -29.56 40.59
CA ASN A 72 6.60 -30.71 39.85
C ASN A 72 5.81 -31.02 38.58
N GLU A 73 4.48 -30.93 38.60
CA GLU A 73 3.66 -31.12 37.40
C GLU A 73 3.92 -30.01 36.36
N GLU A 74 4.05 -28.77 36.81
CA GLU A 74 4.41 -27.63 35.95
C GLU A 74 5.82 -27.82 35.34
N LEU A 75 6.83 -28.16 36.14
CA LEU A 75 8.20 -28.43 35.67
C LEU A 75 8.28 -29.62 34.71
N ARG A 76 7.45 -30.65 34.94
CA ARG A 76 7.31 -31.80 34.04
C ARG A 76 6.73 -31.42 32.68
N LYS A 77 5.86 -30.41 32.62
CA LYS A 77 5.34 -29.86 31.35
C LYS A 77 6.31 -28.89 30.71
N GLU A 78 7.00 -28.08 31.50
CA GLU A 78 7.90 -27.03 31.01
C GLU A 78 9.13 -27.59 30.28
N ASN A 79 9.74 -28.66 30.81
CA ASN A 79 10.92 -29.27 30.18
C ASN A 79 10.67 -29.77 28.74
N PRO A 80 9.64 -30.59 28.46
CA PRO A 80 9.30 -30.99 27.09
C PRO A 80 8.77 -29.83 26.25
N PHE A 81 8.07 -28.86 26.86
CA PHE A 81 7.61 -27.66 26.16
C PHE A 81 8.80 -26.88 25.60
N LEU A 82 9.79 -26.52 26.41
CA LEU A 82 10.96 -25.75 25.99
C LEU A 82 11.75 -26.44 24.87
N LYS A 83 11.89 -27.78 24.94
CA LYS A 83 12.53 -28.58 23.89
C LYS A 83 11.77 -28.51 22.57
N LYS A 84 10.43 -28.58 22.61
CA LYS A 84 9.56 -28.60 21.42
C LYS A 84 9.22 -27.20 20.89
N SER A 85 9.25 -26.16 21.73
CA SER A 85 8.82 -24.80 21.38
C SER A 85 9.95 -23.89 20.91
N SER A 86 11.21 -24.32 21.03
CA SER A 86 12.42 -23.56 20.72
C SER A 86 12.40 -22.92 19.32
N GLY A 87 11.96 -23.64 18.29
CA GLY A 87 11.88 -23.13 16.92
C GLY A 87 10.75 -22.12 16.66
N ILE A 88 9.71 -22.09 17.50
CA ILE A 88 8.52 -21.23 17.33
C ILE A 88 8.68 -19.92 18.07
N LEU A 89 9.18 -19.98 19.31
CA LEU A 89 9.40 -18.80 20.15
C LEU A 89 10.40 -17.83 19.52
N CYS A 90 11.37 -18.33 18.74
CA CYS A 90 12.35 -17.51 18.02
C CYS A 90 11.79 -16.81 16.77
N LYS A 91 10.69 -17.30 16.17
CA LYS A 91 10.16 -16.77 14.90
C LYS A 91 9.07 -15.71 15.06
N GLY A 92 8.43 -15.62 16.24
CA GLY A 92 7.35 -14.65 16.50
C GLY A 92 6.09 -14.80 15.62
N ASN A 93 5.95 -15.90 14.87
CA ASN A 93 4.82 -16.11 13.96
C ASN A 93 3.61 -16.68 14.70
N ARG A 94 2.54 -15.89 14.81
CA ARG A 94 1.28 -16.28 15.50
C ARG A 94 0.63 -17.53 14.88
N LEU A 95 0.80 -17.76 13.57
CA LEU A 95 0.24 -18.94 12.90
C LEU A 95 0.93 -20.24 13.35
N GLU A 96 2.26 -20.19 13.49
CA GLU A 96 3.05 -21.32 13.97
C GLU A 96 2.71 -21.64 15.43
N ALA A 97 2.47 -20.61 16.25
CA ALA A 97 1.99 -20.80 17.61
C ALA A 97 0.62 -21.50 17.67
N TYR A 98 -0.31 -21.19 16.74
CA TYR A 98 -1.59 -21.89 16.66
C TYR A 98 -1.43 -23.35 16.22
N ARG A 99 -0.61 -23.63 15.19
CA ARG A 99 -0.32 -25.00 14.73
C ARG A 99 0.26 -25.87 15.86
N PHE A 100 1.19 -25.30 16.64
CA PHE A 100 1.77 -25.98 17.79
C PHE A 100 0.74 -26.32 18.87
N ILE A 101 -0.18 -25.40 19.16
CA ILE A 101 -1.29 -25.65 20.08
C ILE A 101 -2.14 -26.82 19.57
N GLU A 102 -2.50 -26.85 18.29
CA GLU A 102 -3.31 -27.94 17.73
C GLU A 102 -2.63 -29.30 17.86
N GLU A 103 -1.32 -29.38 17.61
CA GLU A 103 -0.55 -30.62 17.72
C GLU A 103 -0.40 -31.09 19.18
N HIS A 104 -0.16 -30.17 20.11
CA HIS A 104 0.31 -30.51 21.46
C HIS A 104 -0.71 -30.25 22.58
N HIS A 105 -1.92 -29.75 22.29
CA HIS A 105 -2.92 -29.43 23.33
C HIS A 105 -3.35 -30.64 24.17
N LYS A 106 -3.30 -31.86 23.62
CA LYS A 106 -3.60 -33.09 24.37
C LYS A 106 -2.51 -33.43 25.39
N LEU A 107 -1.26 -33.10 25.08
CA LEU A 107 -0.09 -33.41 25.92
C LEU A 107 0.06 -32.42 27.07
N PHE A 108 -0.03 -31.12 26.78
CA PHE A 108 0.23 -30.07 27.79
C PHE A 108 -1.05 -29.46 28.38
N GLY A 109 -2.19 -29.61 27.70
CA GLY A 109 -3.45 -28.96 28.02
C GLY A 109 -3.60 -27.61 27.32
N LEU A 110 -4.75 -27.41 26.66
CA LEU A 110 -5.03 -26.21 25.87
C LEU A 110 -4.89 -24.91 26.68
N ARG A 111 -5.50 -24.84 27.88
CA ARG A 111 -5.44 -23.64 28.73
C ARG A 111 -4.02 -23.33 29.21
N TRP A 112 -3.21 -24.37 29.40
CA TRP A 112 -1.82 -24.22 29.81
C TRP A 112 -0.98 -23.61 28.68
N LEU A 113 -1.11 -24.16 27.46
CA LEU A 113 -0.40 -23.65 26.27
C LEU A 113 -0.79 -22.20 25.93
N LEU A 114 -2.08 -21.87 25.99
CA LEU A 114 -2.56 -20.51 25.72
C LEU A 114 -1.95 -19.48 26.68
N ARG A 115 -1.82 -19.83 27.97
CA ARG A 115 -1.15 -18.95 28.95
C ARG A 115 0.35 -18.84 28.64
N ARG A 116 1.01 -19.95 28.38
CA ARG A 116 2.46 -19.98 28.17
C ARG A 116 2.91 -19.26 26.89
N LEU A 117 2.06 -19.25 25.86
CA LEU A 117 2.31 -18.56 24.59
C LEU A 117 1.70 -17.15 24.53
N GLU A 118 1.13 -16.66 25.65
CA GLU A 118 0.47 -15.35 25.74
C GLU A 118 -0.59 -15.13 24.65
N ILE A 119 -1.41 -16.15 24.42
CA ILE A 119 -2.50 -16.13 23.44
C ILE A 119 -3.84 -16.11 24.18
N CYS A 120 -4.63 -15.07 23.94
CA CYS A 120 -6.01 -15.03 24.44
C CYS A 120 -6.84 -16.17 23.82
N PRO A 121 -7.67 -16.90 24.60
CA PRO A 121 -8.49 -17.99 24.07
C PRO A 121 -9.35 -17.60 22.86
N ASN A 122 -9.91 -16.38 22.87
CA ASN A 122 -10.71 -15.87 21.76
C ASN A 122 -9.92 -15.79 20.44
N ALA A 123 -8.63 -15.42 20.49
CA ALA A 123 -7.79 -15.36 19.30
C ALA A 123 -7.56 -16.74 18.68
N TYR A 124 -7.31 -17.76 19.52
CA TYR A 124 -7.18 -19.15 19.09
C TYR A 124 -8.48 -19.70 18.50
N TYR A 125 -9.63 -19.45 19.13
CA TYR A 125 -10.92 -19.90 18.58
C TYR A 125 -11.33 -19.16 17.31
N ASN A 126 -10.97 -17.87 17.16
CA ASN A 126 -11.18 -17.13 15.91
C ASN A 126 -10.35 -17.72 14.77
N TYR A 127 -9.11 -18.14 15.06
CA TYR A 127 -8.27 -18.88 14.11
C TYR A 127 -8.90 -20.22 13.73
N ARG A 128 -9.25 -21.06 14.73
CA ARG A 128 -9.82 -22.39 14.51
C ARG A 128 -11.16 -22.36 13.78
N LYS A 129 -11.97 -21.33 13.99
CA LYS A 129 -13.25 -21.12 13.30
C LYS A 129 -13.09 -20.40 11.96
N HIS A 130 -11.86 -20.13 11.51
CA HIS A 130 -11.57 -19.41 10.27
C HIS A 130 -12.36 -18.11 10.10
N ARG A 131 -12.62 -17.37 11.19
CA ARG A 131 -13.48 -16.16 11.15
C ARG A 131 -12.94 -15.01 10.29
N LYS A 132 -11.68 -15.11 9.85
CA LYS A 132 -11.03 -14.15 8.95
C LYS A 132 -10.83 -14.71 7.54
N ALA A 133 -11.38 -15.87 7.20
CA ALA A 133 -11.23 -16.47 5.87
C ALA A 133 -11.67 -15.48 4.78
N ASP A 134 -12.86 -14.92 4.90
CA ASP A 134 -13.39 -13.94 3.93
C ASP A 134 -12.51 -12.69 3.81
N TYR A 135 -11.99 -12.20 4.95
CA TYR A 135 -11.05 -11.08 4.96
C TYR A 135 -9.76 -11.41 4.19
N TYR A 136 -9.19 -12.61 4.40
CA TYR A 136 -7.98 -13.02 3.70
C TYR A 136 -8.23 -13.28 2.21
N ALA A 137 -9.39 -13.86 1.86
CA ALA A 137 -9.80 -14.05 0.48
C ALA A 137 -9.95 -12.70 -0.24
N ARG A 138 -10.68 -11.75 0.36
CA ARG A 138 -10.83 -10.39 -0.18
C ARG A 138 -9.49 -9.66 -0.29
N LYS A 139 -8.60 -9.82 0.70
CA LYS A 139 -7.26 -9.24 0.64
C LYS A 139 -6.46 -9.85 -0.53
N ALA A 140 -6.48 -11.16 -0.70
CA ALA A 140 -5.77 -11.84 -1.77
C ALA A 140 -6.30 -11.43 -3.16
N GLU A 141 -7.62 -11.33 -3.31
CA GLU A 141 -8.28 -10.81 -4.51
C GLU A 141 -7.78 -9.41 -4.86
N VAL A 142 -7.80 -8.47 -3.90
CA VAL A 142 -7.32 -7.10 -4.11
C VAL A 142 -5.83 -7.06 -4.42
N GLN A 143 -5.02 -7.90 -3.78
CA GLN A 143 -3.60 -8.00 -4.08
C GLN A 143 -3.33 -8.50 -5.50
N ALA A 144 -4.14 -9.46 -6.00
CA ALA A 144 -4.05 -9.91 -7.37
C ALA A 144 -4.41 -8.79 -8.37
N GLN A 145 -5.46 -8.00 -8.06
CA GLN A 145 -5.84 -6.83 -8.87
C GLN A 145 -4.72 -5.77 -8.90
N ILE A 146 -4.05 -5.52 -7.77
CA ILE A 146 -2.89 -4.62 -7.71
C ILE A 146 -1.75 -5.12 -8.61
N GLN A 147 -1.43 -6.41 -8.56
CA GLN A 147 -0.37 -7.00 -9.39
C GLN A 147 -0.71 -6.89 -10.87
N GLU A 148 -1.95 -7.23 -11.25
CA GLU A 148 -2.42 -7.16 -12.63
C GLU A 148 -2.28 -5.74 -13.19
N ILE A 149 -2.82 -4.72 -12.49
CA ILE A 149 -2.72 -3.32 -12.91
C ILE A 149 -1.25 -2.88 -12.98
N TYR A 150 -0.46 -3.23 -11.96
CA TYR A 150 0.94 -2.83 -11.90
C TYR A 150 1.72 -3.37 -13.09
N HIS A 151 1.53 -4.64 -13.45
CA HIS A 151 2.23 -5.26 -14.58
C HIS A 151 1.67 -4.83 -15.93
N SER A 152 0.36 -4.55 -16.05
CA SER A 152 -0.21 -4.01 -17.29
C SER A 152 0.29 -2.61 -17.60
N HIS A 153 0.69 -1.83 -16.58
CA HIS A 153 1.29 -0.50 -16.73
C HIS A 153 2.81 -0.50 -16.50
N ASN A 154 3.48 -1.63 -16.76
CA ASN A 154 4.94 -1.76 -16.74
C ASN A 154 5.62 -1.36 -15.41
N GLY A 155 4.90 -1.40 -14.29
CA GLY A 155 5.40 -1.09 -12.96
C GLY A 155 5.62 0.40 -12.67
N VAL A 156 5.09 1.28 -13.51
CA VAL A 156 5.17 2.74 -13.33
C VAL A 156 4.38 3.21 -12.11
N ASP A 157 3.27 2.53 -11.82
CA ASP A 157 2.30 3.02 -10.85
C ASP A 157 2.77 3.05 -9.41
N GLY A 158 2.58 4.21 -8.79
CA GLY A 158 2.66 4.38 -7.34
C GLY A 158 1.33 4.08 -6.66
N TYR A 159 1.34 4.02 -5.32
CA TYR A 159 0.14 3.72 -4.53
C TYR A 159 -1.01 4.73 -4.73
N ARG A 160 -0.71 5.96 -5.15
CA ARG A 160 -1.72 7.00 -5.40
C ARG A 160 -2.50 6.74 -6.68
N SER A 161 -1.84 6.44 -7.80
CA SER A 161 -2.52 6.06 -9.05
C SER A 161 -3.18 4.70 -8.89
N MET A 162 -2.51 3.74 -8.25
CA MET A 162 -3.07 2.42 -7.94
C MET A 162 -4.39 2.49 -7.16
N LYS A 163 -4.51 3.42 -6.19
CA LYS A 163 -5.78 3.65 -5.50
C LYS A 163 -6.91 4.00 -6.48
N VAL A 164 -6.64 4.91 -7.42
CA VAL A 164 -7.63 5.38 -8.40
C VAL A 164 -8.04 4.22 -9.33
N TYR A 165 -7.08 3.43 -9.81
CA TYR A 165 -7.40 2.27 -10.66
C TYR A 165 -8.20 1.20 -9.91
N LEU A 166 -7.86 0.90 -8.66
CA LEU A 166 -8.65 0.00 -7.82
C LEU A 166 -10.08 0.51 -7.64
N GLU A 167 -10.24 1.80 -7.39
CA GLU A 167 -11.54 2.45 -7.23
C GLU A 167 -12.38 2.34 -8.53
N ARG A 168 -11.76 2.53 -9.70
CA ARG A 168 -12.37 2.28 -11.02
C ARG A 168 -12.78 0.82 -11.24
N ARG A 169 -12.09 -0.14 -10.61
CA ARG A 169 -12.45 -1.57 -10.60
C ARG A 169 -13.44 -1.96 -9.48
N GLY A 170 -13.99 -0.99 -8.75
CA GLY A 170 -14.96 -1.22 -7.67
C GLY A 170 -14.35 -1.57 -6.31
N TYR A 171 -13.04 -1.38 -6.13
CA TYR A 171 -12.32 -1.65 -4.88
C TYR A 171 -11.96 -0.33 -4.17
N SER A 172 -12.78 0.06 -3.19
CA SER A 172 -12.51 1.26 -2.39
C SER A 172 -11.60 0.96 -1.20
N TYR A 173 -10.38 1.52 -1.23
CA TYR A 173 -9.40 1.41 -0.15
C TYR A 173 -8.71 2.74 0.13
N SER A 174 -8.27 2.93 1.37
CA SER A 174 -7.45 4.09 1.75
C SER A 174 -6.07 4.02 1.07
N ALA A 175 -5.48 5.19 0.81
CA ALA A 175 -4.13 5.27 0.24
C ALA A 175 -3.08 4.54 1.10
N ALA A 176 -3.23 4.58 2.43
CA ALA A 176 -2.36 3.88 3.36
C ALA A 176 -2.47 2.35 3.24
N THR A 177 -3.68 1.84 3.00
CA THR A 177 -3.91 0.40 2.79
C THR A 177 -3.30 -0.07 1.48
N VAL A 178 -3.52 0.66 0.38
CA VAL A 178 -2.92 0.35 -0.93
C VAL A 178 -1.39 0.39 -0.83
N HIS A 179 -0.83 1.42 -0.19
CA HIS A 179 0.61 1.51 0.06
C HIS A 179 1.14 0.30 0.86
N LYS A 180 0.44 -0.12 1.93
CA LYS A 180 0.80 -1.30 2.71
C LYS A 180 0.77 -2.57 1.86
N TYR A 181 -0.27 -2.77 1.05
CA TYR A 181 -0.42 -3.94 0.20
C TYR A 181 0.67 -4.01 -0.87
N MET A 182 0.97 -2.90 -1.54
CA MET A 182 2.07 -2.83 -2.51
C MET A 182 3.42 -3.07 -1.85
N ASN A 183 3.80 -2.26 -0.86
CA ASN A 183 5.16 -2.27 -0.33
C ASN A 183 5.46 -3.48 0.56
N THR A 184 4.63 -3.71 1.59
CA THR A 184 4.87 -4.81 2.57
C THR A 184 4.21 -6.13 2.18
N GLY A 185 3.09 -6.06 1.43
CA GLY A 185 2.32 -7.24 1.06
C GLY A 185 2.84 -7.94 -0.19
N LEU A 186 3.35 -7.17 -1.17
CA LEU A 186 3.75 -7.65 -2.49
C LEU A 186 5.19 -7.30 -2.86
N GLY A 187 5.84 -6.38 -2.14
CA GLY A 187 7.19 -5.91 -2.49
C GLY A 187 7.24 -5.00 -3.73
N LEU A 188 6.11 -4.44 -4.16
CA LEU A 188 6.01 -3.60 -5.35
C LEU A 188 6.34 -2.14 -5.03
N ARG A 189 7.12 -1.50 -5.91
CA ARG A 189 7.52 -0.09 -5.85
C ARG A 189 7.61 0.47 -7.27
N SER A 190 7.14 1.70 -7.48
CA SER A 190 7.26 2.38 -8.77
C SER A 190 8.72 2.40 -9.24
N ILE A 191 8.95 2.01 -10.49
CA ILE A 191 10.29 1.92 -11.10
C ILE A 191 10.80 3.25 -11.67
N VAL A 192 9.98 4.30 -11.59
CA VAL A 192 10.32 5.66 -12.02
C VAL A 192 11.58 6.16 -11.30
N ARG A 193 12.62 6.49 -12.07
CA ARG A 193 13.92 6.94 -11.54
C ARG A 193 13.92 8.44 -11.19
N PRO A 194 14.63 8.88 -10.14
CA PRO A 194 14.88 10.31 -9.90
C PRO A 194 15.86 10.92 -10.91
N LYS A 195 15.78 12.25 -11.08
CA LYS A 195 16.35 13.08 -12.17
C LYS A 195 17.88 13.17 -12.21
N LYS A 196 18.44 13.39 -13.41
CA LYS A 196 19.85 13.67 -13.80
C LYS A 196 20.08 15.18 -14.13
N PRO A 197 21.34 15.66 -14.29
CA PRO A 197 21.80 17.02 -13.92
C PRO A 197 21.50 18.16 -14.93
N ASP A 198 21.95 19.36 -14.56
CA ASP A 198 21.67 20.67 -15.19
C ASP A 198 22.24 20.87 -16.60
N TYR A 199 21.63 21.83 -17.32
CA TYR A 199 21.83 22.13 -18.75
C TYR A 199 22.34 23.57 -18.95
N GLU A 200 23.14 23.82 -19.99
CA GLU A 200 23.72 25.14 -20.33
C GLU A 200 23.10 25.78 -21.60
N HIS A 201 23.09 27.11 -21.67
CA HIS A 201 22.25 27.91 -22.58
C HIS A 201 22.93 28.48 -23.85
N GLY A 202 22.12 28.79 -24.87
CA GLY A 202 22.43 29.64 -26.04
C GLY A 202 21.52 30.88 -26.14
N LYS A 203 21.80 31.81 -27.08
CA LYS A 203 21.10 33.12 -27.20
C LYS A 203 19.90 33.09 -28.17
N PRO A 204 18.74 33.72 -27.82
CA PRO A 204 17.52 33.72 -28.65
C PRO A 204 17.48 34.85 -29.72
N HIS A 205 16.57 34.75 -30.71
CA HIS A 205 16.44 35.70 -31.82
C HIS A 205 15.35 36.78 -31.64
N LYS A 206 14.07 36.40 -31.43
CA LYS A 206 12.93 37.32 -31.28
C LYS A 206 12.11 36.96 -30.04
N VAL A 207 11.89 37.90 -29.12
CA VAL A 207 11.20 37.62 -27.84
C VAL A 207 9.80 38.23 -27.86
N PHE A 208 8.78 37.47 -27.47
CA PHE A 208 7.41 37.96 -27.26
C PHE A 208 7.14 38.16 -25.76
N ASP A 209 6.20 39.04 -25.43
CA ASP A 209 5.80 39.27 -24.04
C ASP A 209 5.18 38.01 -23.41
N ASN A 210 5.43 37.82 -22.11
CA ASN A 210 4.78 36.75 -21.35
C ASN A 210 3.32 37.13 -21.07
N LYS A 211 2.40 36.62 -21.88
CA LYS A 211 0.95 36.86 -21.74
C LYS A 211 0.30 35.94 -20.70
N LEU A 212 0.94 34.81 -20.37
CA LEU A 212 0.45 33.88 -19.36
C LEU A 212 0.76 34.35 -17.94
N ASN A 213 1.95 34.89 -17.70
CA ASN A 213 2.40 35.30 -16.35
C ASN A 213 2.16 34.20 -15.29
N GLN A 214 2.46 32.95 -15.65
CA GLN A 214 2.26 31.73 -14.83
C GLN A 214 0.79 31.41 -14.48
N ASP A 215 -0.19 32.07 -15.09
CA ASP A 215 -1.59 31.68 -15.02
C ASP A 215 -1.87 30.52 -15.99
N PHE A 216 -1.47 29.31 -15.58
CA PHE A 216 -1.70 28.08 -16.35
C PHE A 216 -3.14 27.56 -16.26
N THR A 217 -4.11 28.37 -15.83
CA THR A 217 -5.52 28.00 -15.83
C THR A 217 -6.20 28.48 -17.11
N ALA A 218 -7.13 27.68 -17.63
CA ALA A 218 -7.98 28.05 -18.75
C ALA A 218 -9.39 27.55 -18.44
N ASP A 219 -10.40 28.37 -18.69
CA ASP A 219 -11.79 28.06 -18.38
C ASP A 219 -12.44 27.18 -19.45
N LYS A 220 -11.91 27.20 -20.67
CA LYS A 220 -12.39 26.40 -21.80
C LYS A 220 -11.22 25.78 -22.55
N ILE A 221 -11.51 24.67 -23.24
CA ILE A 221 -10.58 24.09 -24.21
C ILE A 221 -10.16 25.12 -25.26
N ASN A 222 -8.94 24.96 -25.77
CA ASN A 222 -8.40 25.73 -26.90
C ASN A 222 -8.27 27.24 -26.65
N GLN A 223 -8.22 27.68 -25.40
CA GLN A 223 -7.90 29.08 -25.05
C GLN A 223 -6.39 29.30 -24.90
N LYS A 224 -5.70 28.37 -24.21
CA LYS A 224 -4.28 28.49 -23.90
C LYS A 224 -3.62 27.12 -24.10
N TRP A 225 -2.69 27.04 -25.03
CA TRP A 225 -1.83 25.89 -25.24
C TRP A 225 -0.40 26.19 -24.79
N CYS A 226 0.29 25.18 -24.28
CA CYS A 226 1.73 25.22 -24.04
C CYS A 226 2.44 24.26 -24.98
N THR A 227 3.63 24.65 -25.42
CA THR A 227 4.48 23.84 -26.29
C THR A 227 5.94 23.93 -25.84
N ASP A 228 6.69 22.86 -26.08
CA ASP A 228 8.12 22.78 -25.84
C ASP A 228 8.72 21.59 -26.59
N PHE A 229 10.06 21.52 -26.62
CA PHE A 229 10.83 20.42 -27.16
C PHE A 229 11.44 19.55 -26.06
N THR A 230 11.65 18.28 -26.37
CA THR A 230 12.48 17.42 -25.54
C THR A 230 13.38 16.50 -26.34
N TYR A 231 14.50 16.15 -25.73
CA TYR A 231 15.52 15.25 -26.27
C TYR A 231 15.18 13.81 -25.89
N LEU A 232 15.18 12.94 -26.89
CA LEU A 232 15.02 11.50 -26.80
C LEU A 232 16.27 10.83 -27.38
N PHE A 233 16.61 9.64 -26.91
CA PHE A 233 17.85 8.96 -27.29
C PHE A 233 17.55 7.54 -27.75
N LEU A 234 18.17 7.13 -28.86
CA LEU A 234 18.23 5.73 -29.28
C LEU A 234 19.36 5.00 -28.54
N ALA A 235 19.37 3.67 -28.61
CA ALA A 235 20.37 2.81 -27.99
C ALA A 235 21.80 3.12 -28.46
N ASN A 236 21.94 3.57 -29.71
CA ASN A 236 23.21 4.00 -30.29
C ASN A 236 23.61 5.45 -29.93
N HIS A 237 22.89 6.09 -29.01
CA HIS A 237 23.04 7.50 -28.60
C HIS A 237 22.66 8.56 -29.62
N ASP A 238 22.08 8.19 -30.77
CA ASP A 238 21.52 9.16 -31.68
C ASP A 238 20.35 9.89 -31.03
N VAL A 239 20.31 11.21 -31.24
CA VAL A 239 19.28 12.08 -30.67
C VAL A 239 18.07 12.13 -31.60
N ARG A 240 16.89 12.09 -31.01
CA ARG A 240 15.61 12.47 -31.61
C ARG A 240 14.99 13.59 -30.78
N TYR A 241 14.16 14.40 -31.43
CA TYR A 241 13.52 15.55 -30.83
C TYR A 241 12.03 15.38 -30.92
N ASN A 242 11.35 15.52 -29.78
CA ASN A 242 9.89 15.53 -29.74
C ASN A 242 9.40 16.94 -29.44
N CYS A 243 8.46 17.42 -30.25
CA CYS A 243 7.70 18.62 -29.99
C CYS A 243 6.30 18.20 -29.56
N THR A 244 5.83 18.70 -28.42
CA THR A 244 4.50 18.40 -27.91
C THR A 244 3.76 19.67 -27.54
N ILE A 245 2.47 19.70 -27.87
CA ILE A 245 1.50 20.75 -27.51
C ILE A 245 0.49 20.16 -26.55
N ILE A 246 0.30 20.80 -25.40
CA ILE A 246 -0.74 20.47 -24.42
C ILE A 246 -1.75 21.60 -24.28
N ASP A 247 -3.00 21.25 -24.01
CA ASP A 247 -4.02 22.21 -23.60
C ASP A 247 -3.97 22.46 -22.10
N LEU A 248 -3.95 23.72 -21.68
CA LEU A 248 -3.88 24.08 -20.26
C LEU A 248 -5.18 23.87 -19.50
N HIS A 249 -6.32 23.76 -20.20
CA HIS A 249 -7.63 23.51 -19.60
C HIS A 249 -7.70 22.15 -18.88
N ASP A 250 -7.22 21.08 -19.52
CA ASP A 250 -7.34 19.69 -19.03
C ASP A 250 -6.02 18.90 -19.06
N ARG A 251 -4.94 19.53 -19.50
CA ARG A 251 -3.60 18.95 -19.65
C ARG A 251 -3.48 17.88 -20.72
N SER A 252 -4.46 17.74 -21.61
CA SER A 252 -4.38 16.77 -22.72
C SER A 252 -3.28 17.14 -23.70
N VAL A 253 -2.61 16.11 -24.23
CA VAL A 253 -1.73 16.26 -25.38
C VAL A 253 -2.59 16.39 -26.64
N ILE A 254 -2.49 17.52 -27.32
CA ILE A 254 -3.26 17.84 -28.53
C ILE A 254 -2.48 17.46 -29.79
N ALA A 255 -1.16 17.63 -29.74
CA ALA A 255 -0.25 17.13 -30.76
C ALA A 255 1.11 16.76 -30.16
N SER A 256 1.71 15.73 -30.72
CA SER A 256 3.06 15.28 -30.46
C SER A 256 3.65 14.75 -31.77
N ILE A 257 4.83 15.22 -32.12
CA ILE A 257 5.60 14.78 -33.29
C ILE A 257 7.07 14.61 -32.89
N THR A 258 7.66 13.49 -33.28
CA THR A 258 9.07 13.18 -33.08
C THR A 258 9.81 13.19 -34.42
N ASP A 259 11.03 13.74 -34.45
CA ASP A 259 11.87 13.83 -35.65
C ASP A 259 13.37 13.76 -35.32
N ARG A 260 14.21 13.67 -36.35
CA ARG A 260 15.67 13.73 -36.30
C ARG A 260 16.21 15.15 -36.10
N LYS A 261 15.43 16.19 -36.41
CA LYS A 261 15.91 17.59 -36.39
C LYS A 261 15.05 18.50 -35.49
N ILE A 262 15.70 19.30 -34.66
CA ILE A 262 15.07 20.36 -33.86
C ILE A 262 15.04 21.69 -34.63
N ASN A 263 14.06 21.83 -35.53
CA ASN A 263 13.91 23.01 -36.38
C ASN A 263 12.49 23.59 -36.30
N SER A 264 12.30 24.76 -36.91
CA SER A 264 11.00 25.42 -36.98
C SER A 264 9.96 24.62 -37.77
N ASP A 265 10.38 23.82 -38.76
CA ASP A 265 9.51 22.91 -39.51
C ASP A 265 8.81 21.91 -38.57
N LEU A 266 9.55 21.29 -37.64
CA LEU A 266 8.96 20.40 -36.62
C LEU A 266 7.95 21.14 -35.74
N ALA A 267 8.24 22.37 -35.32
CA ALA A 267 7.29 23.19 -34.57
C ALA A 267 6.01 23.49 -35.38
N ILE A 268 6.16 23.89 -36.66
CA ILE A 268 5.05 24.19 -37.57
C ILE A 268 4.17 22.95 -37.77
N ARG A 269 4.77 21.80 -38.11
CA ARG A 269 4.02 20.54 -38.30
C ARG A 269 3.27 20.12 -37.03
N THR A 270 3.88 20.31 -35.86
CA THR A 270 3.23 19.98 -34.58
C THR A 270 2.05 20.91 -34.32
N MET A 271 2.20 22.21 -34.59
CA MET A 271 1.12 23.18 -34.47
C MET A 271 0.00 22.92 -35.47
N GLN A 272 0.33 22.56 -36.70
CA GLN A 272 -0.64 22.17 -37.72
C GLN A 272 -1.43 20.92 -37.29
N LYS A 273 -0.75 19.85 -36.83
CA LYS A 273 -1.38 18.65 -36.27
C LYS A 273 -2.33 18.98 -35.11
N ALA A 274 -1.97 19.96 -34.26
CA ALA A 274 -2.81 20.37 -33.15
C ALA A 274 -4.08 21.12 -33.59
N LEU A 275 -3.95 22.02 -34.57
CA LEU A 275 -5.09 22.76 -35.10
C LEU A 275 -6.06 21.83 -35.84
N GLU A 276 -5.54 20.88 -36.61
CA GLU A 276 -6.33 19.89 -37.35
C GLU A 276 -7.04 18.89 -36.42
N SER A 277 -6.48 18.61 -35.24
CA SER A 277 -7.09 17.69 -34.27
C SER A 277 -8.21 18.32 -33.45
N GLN A 278 -8.43 19.64 -33.57
CA GLN A 278 -9.39 20.39 -32.77
C GLN A 278 -10.52 21.00 -33.61
N PRO A 279 -11.72 21.21 -33.00
CA PRO A 279 -12.75 22.01 -33.64
C PRO A 279 -12.25 23.42 -33.96
N PRO A 280 -12.83 24.10 -34.98
CA PRO A 280 -12.42 25.45 -35.36
C PRO A 280 -12.42 26.42 -34.17
N ILE A 281 -11.26 27.03 -33.91
CA ILE A 281 -11.05 27.96 -32.80
C ILE A 281 -11.51 29.36 -33.21
N LYS A 282 -12.49 29.91 -32.50
CA LYS A 282 -13.12 31.20 -32.84
C LYS A 282 -12.68 32.37 -31.96
N ASP A 283 -12.33 32.10 -30.71
CA ASP A 283 -12.10 33.14 -29.69
C ASP A 283 -10.61 33.54 -29.54
N GLY A 284 -9.79 33.18 -30.53
CA GLY A 284 -8.33 33.34 -30.47
C GLY A 284 -7.67 32.31 -29.56
N LEU A 285 -6.49 31.84 -29.95
CA LEU A 285 -5.69 30.88 -29.20
C LEU A 285 -4.38 31.53 -28.75
N ILE A 286 -4.01 31.36 -27.49
CA ILE A 286 -2.67 31.68 -27.01
C ILE A 286 -1.81 30.42 -27.08
N LEU A 287 -0.69 30.48 -27.80
CA LEU A 287 0.35 29.46 -27.75
C LEU A 287 1.53 29.97 -26.95
N HIS A 288 1.87 29.25 -25.89
CA HIS A 288 2.98 29.58 -25.01
C HIS A 288 4.17 28.66 -25.18
N SER A 289 5.35 29.23 -25.31
CA SER A 289 6.61 28.50 -25.42
C SER A 289 7.71 29.15 -24.59
N ASP A 290 8.86 28.50 -24.53
CA ASP A 290 10.10 29.18 -24.16
C ASP A 290 10.59 30.11 -25.30
N GLN A 291 11.77 30.69 -25.11
CA GLN A 291 12.43 31.56 -26.10
C GLN A 291 13.33 30.79 -27.07
N GLY A 292 13.08 29.49 -27.30
CA GLY A 292 13.87 28.66 -28.21
C GLY A 292 13.93 29.23 -29.63
N THR A 293 15.04 29.02 -30.33
CA THR A 293 15.26 29.57 -31.68
C THR A 293 14.22 29.09 -32.69
N GLN A 294 13.63 27.92 -32.46
CA GLN A 294 12.58 27.32 -33.29
C GLN A 294 11.28 28.13 -33.19
N PHE A 295 10.82 28.47 -31.98
CA PHE A 295 9.59 29.23 -31.75
C PHE A 295 9.74 30.74 -32.02
N THR A 296 10.98 31.24 -31.98
CA THR A 296 11.30 32.64 -32.30
C THR A 296 11.64 32.86 -33.78
N SER A 297 11.68 31.80 -34.59
CA SER A 297 12.02 31.86 -36.01
C SER A 297 10.95 32.59 -36.83
N LYS A 298 11.39 33.33 -37.86
CA LYS A 298 10.48 34.06 -38.76
C LYS A 298 9.39 33.16 -39.35
N ALA A 299 9.76 31.97 -39.82
CA ALA A 299 8.80 31.02 -40.40
C ALA A 299 7.71 30.58 -39.41
N PHE A 300 8.08 30.33 -38.14
CA PHE A 300 7.09 29.95 -37.12
C PHE A 300 6.19 31.12 -36.73
N VAL A 301 6.75 32.33 -36.63
CA VAL A 301 5.97 33.55 -36.37
C VAL A 301 4.96 33.81 -37.49
N GLU A 302 5.41 33.79 -38.75
CA GLU A 302 4.53 34.00 -39.91
C GLU A 302 3.44 32.92 -39.99
N PHE A 303 3.77 31.66 -39.65
CA PHE A 303 2.79 30.60 -39.54
C PHE A 303 1.73 30.91 -38.47
N CYS A 304 2.14 31.26 -37.24
CA CYS A 304 1.20 31.58 -36.16
C CYS A 304 0.28 32.76 -36.52
N GLU A 305 0.84 33.81 -37.14
CA GLU A 305 0.07 34.95 -37.64
C GLU A 305 -0.96 34.52 -38.70
N SER A 306 -0.58 33.62 -39.63
CA SER A 306 -1.48 33.14 -40.69
C SER A 306 -2.68 32.35 -40.17
N VAL A 307 -2.55 31.72 -39.00
CA VAL A 307 -3.61 30.93 -38.35
C VAL A 307 -4.27 31.65 -37.15
N ASN A 308 -4.02 32.96 -36.99
CA ASN A 308 -4.56 33.79 -35.89
C ASN A 308 -4.23 33.27 -34.49
N VAL A 309 -3.03 32.71 -34.32
CA VAL A 309 -2.53 32.23 -33.03
C VAL A 309 -1.63 33.28 -32.40
N THR A 310 -1.96 33.66 -31.17
CA THR A 310 -1.20 34.63 -30.39
C THR A 310 -0.06 33.95 -29.66
N GLN A 311 1.18 34.26 -30.05
CA GLN A 311 2.35 33.77 -29.33
C GLN A 311 2.54 34.49 -27.99
N SER A 312 2.95 33.72 -27.00
CA SER A 312 3.40 34.17 -25.68
C SER A 312 4.70 33.45 -25.35
N MET A 313 5.68 34.13 -24.75
CA MET A 313 6.93 33.46 -24.36
C MET A 313 7.29 33.71 -22.91
N GLY A 314 7.72 32.64 -22.23
CA GLY A 314 8.30 32.72 -20.89
C GLY A 314 9.61 33.50 -20.90
N LYS A 315 10.08 33.95 -19.73
CA LYS A 315 11.36 34.61 -19.60
C LYS A 315 12.50 33.61 -19.81
N ALA A 316 13.53 34.00 -20.56
CA ALA A 316 14.74 33.20 -20.69
C ALA A 316 15.33 32.85 -19.31
N GLY A 317 15.66 31.58 -19.10
CA GLY A 317 16.22 31.07 -17.85
C GLY A 317 15.21 30.96 -16.70
N TYR A 318 13.90 31.04 -16.97
CA TYR A 318 12.86 30.89 -15.96
C TYR A 318 11.96 29.67 -16.23
N PRO A 319 12.38 28.46 -15.79
CA PRO A 319 11.68 27.20 -16.07
C PRO A 319 10.21 27.20 -15.60
N TYR A 320 9.92 27.95 -14.55
CA TYR A 320 8.57 28.08 -13.99
C TYR A 320 7.55 28.66 -14.97
N ASP A 321 7.99 29.44 -15.97
CA ASP A 321 7.07 30.01 -16.96
C ASP A 321 6.50 28.96 -17.93
N ASN A 322 7.14 27.78 -18.05
CA ASN A 322 6.63 26.66 -18.86
C ASN A 322 6.44 25.37 -18.03
N ALA A 323 6.17 25.52 -16.72
CA ALA A 323 6.05 24.41 -15.78
C ALA A 323 5.11 23.26 -16.22
N PRO A 324 3.97 23.51 -16.92
CA PRO A 324 3.15 22.42 -17.45
C PRO A 324 3.88 21.50 -18.43
N MET A 325 4.72 22.05 -19.32
CA MET A 325 5.52 21.26 -20.26
C MET A 325 6.62 20.49 -19.55
N GLU A 326 7.30 21.12 -18.59
CA GLU A 326 8.29 20.42 -17.76
C GLU A 326 7.64 19.24 -17.04
N ARG A 327 6.43 19.42 -16.51
CA ARG A 327 5.69 18.35 -15.85
C ARG A 327 5.33 17.23 -16.80
N TYR A 328 4.87 17.56 -18.01
CA TYR A 328 4.57 16.58 -19.06
C TYR A 328 5.83 15.80 -19.46
N PHE A 329 6.93 16.46 -19.81
CA PHE A 329 8.14 15.77 -20.25
C PHE A 329 8.82 14.95 -19.16
N ASN A 330 8.74 15.38 -17.89
CA ASN A 330 9.14 14.54 -16.77
C ASN A 330 8.29 13.27 -16.70
N THR A 331 6.99 13.36 -17.00
CA THR A 331 6.09 12.22 -17.04
C THR A 331 6.44 11.30 -18.21
N LEU A 332 6.51 11.82 -19.44
CA LEU A 332 6.90 11.08 -20.64
C LEU A 332 8.21 10.32 -20.44
N LYS A 333 9.25 10.98 -19.93
CA LYS A 333 10.54 10.33 -19.75
C LYS A 333 10.50 9.24 -18.70
N ASN A 334 9.92 9.52 -17.55
CA ASN A 334 9.95 8.60 -16.43
C ASN A 334 9.00 7.40 -16.57
N GLU A 335 7.86 7.62 -17.21
CA GLU A 335 6.80 6.63 -17.35
C GLU A 335 6.83 5.91 -18.70
N CYS A 336 7.68 6.36 -19.64
CA CYS A 336 7.84 5.74 -20.95
C CYS A 336 9.31 5.64 -21.36
N THR A 337 9.96 6.72 -21.80
CA THR A 337 11.21 6.58 -22.57
C THR A 337 12.42 6.10 -21.75
N ASN A 338 12.45 6.32 -20.44
CA ASN A 338 13.54 5.84 -19.56
C ASN A 338 13.36 4.36 -19.15
N LEU A 339 12.24 3.74 -19.51
CA LEU A 339 11.95 2.33 -19.18
C LEU A 339 12.48 1.37 -20.23
N TYR A 340 12.82 1.88 -21.42
CA TYR A 340 13.19 1.09 -22.59
C TYR A 340 14.47 1.63 -23.23
N GLU A 341 15.17 0.74 -23.93
CA GLU A 341 16.19 1.11 -24.91
C GLU A 341 15.59 0.93 -26.30
N PHE A 342 15.78 1.90 -27.19
CA PHE A 342 15.17 1.92 -28.51
C PHE A 342 16.23 1.75 -29.60
N ASP A 343 16.22 0.62 -30.29
CA ASP A 343 17.13 0.35 -31.41
C ASP A 343 16.67 0.98 -32.73
N SER A 344 15.36 1.22 -32.86
CA SER A 344 14.73 1.79 -34.05
C SER A 344 13.99 3.08 -33.72
N GLU A 345 14.12 4.06 -34.61
CA GLU A 345 13.38 5.32 -34.48
C GLU A 345 11.87 5.14 -34.68
N ASP A 346 11.45 4.22 -35.55
CA ASP A 346 10.02 3.97 -35.77
C ASP A 346 9.36 3.47 -34.49
N ILE A 347 10.05 2.58 -33.76
CA ILE A 347 9.59 2.07 -32.46
C ILE A 347 9.53 3.22 -31.45
N LEU A 348 10.58 4.05 -31.35
CA LEU A 348 10.57 5.22 -30.47
C LEU A 348 9.41 6.16 -30.81
N TYR A 349 9.15 6.43 -32.09
CA TYR A 349 8.12 7.36 -32.54
C TYR A 349 6.74 6.83 -32.18
N GLN A 350 6.48 5.56 -32.51
CA GLN A 350 5.23 4.89 -32.17
C GLN A 350 5.01 4.84 -30.66
N THR A 351 6.03 4.47 -29.88
CA THR A 351 5.90 4.40 -28.41
C THR A 351 5.63 5.77 -27.77
N VAL A 352 6.24 6.85 -28.27
CA VAL A 352 5.96 8.21 -27.80
C VAL A 352 4.55 8.66 -28.19
N GLU A 353 4.09 8.31 -29.39
CA GLU A 353 2.75 8.62 -29.88
C GLU A 353 1.67 7.86 -29.09
N GLU A 354 1.84 6.56 -28.90
CA GLU A 354 0.97 5.71 -28.08
C GLU A 354 0.92 6.22 -26.64
N PHE A 355 2.08 6.56 -26.04
CA PHE A 355 2.10 7.14 -24.70
C PHE A 355 1.30 8.45 -24.64
N ALA A 356 1.50 9.36 -25.59
CA ALA A 356 0.84 10.66 -25.58
C ALA A 356 -0.68 10.55 -25.70
N TYR A 357 -1.17 9.79 -26.70
CA TYR A 357 -2.59 9.77 -27.04
C TYR A 357 -3.38 8.63 -26.40
N VAL A 358 -2.74 7.56 -25.94
CA VAL A 358 -3.45 6.44 -25.27
C VAL A 358 -3.19 6.53 -23.77
N ASP A 359 -1.95 6.32 -23.33
CA ASP A 359 -1.67 6.19 -21.91
C ASP A 359 -1.91 7.49 -21.15
N TYR A 360 -1.29 8.58 -21.59
CA TYR A 360 -1.34 9.86 -20.89
C TYR A 360 -2.73 10.50 -20.95
N ASN A 361 -3.37 10.52 -22.13
CA ASN A 361 -4.68 11.16 -22.32
C ASN A 361 -5.86 10.32 -21.82
N HIS A 362 -5.85 8.99 -21.99
CA HIS A 362 -7.04 8.15 -21.76
C HIS A 362 -6.93 7.19 -20.58
N VAL A 363 -5.72 6.82 -20.13
CA VAL A 363 -5.54 5.84 -19.04
C VAL A 363 -5.14 6.53 -17.74
N ARG A 364 -4.11 7.38 -17.81
CA ARG A 364 -3.41 7.93 -16.66
C ARG A 364 -4.26 8.91 -15.83
N PRO A 365 -4.48 8.65 -14.53
CA PRO A 365 -5.10 9.60 -13.62
C PRO A 365 -4.28 10.88 -13.50
N HIS A 366 -4.92 12.04 -13.64
CA HIS A 366 -4.24 13.31 -13.61
C HIS A 366 -4.66 14.14 -12.38
N SER A 367 -3.71 14.45 -11.48
CA SER A 367 -4.04 15.14 -10.22
C SER A 367 -4.61 16.54 -10.42
N PHE A 368 -4.23 17.25 -11.49
CA PHE A 368 -4.82 18.54 -11.86
C PHE A 368 -6.32 18.40 -12.18
N ASN A 369 -6.76 17.25 -12.70
CA ASN A 369 -8.14 16.97 -13.08
C ASN A 369 -8.90 16.19 -12.00
N ASN A 370 -8.51 16.32 -10.72
CA ASN A 370 -9.07 15.53 -9.63
C ASN A 370 -9.01 14.00 -9.90
N TYR A 371 -7.90 13.54 -10.49
CA TYR A 371 -7.63 12.16 -10.89
C TYR A 371 -8.48 11.60 -12.03
N ARG A 372 -9.29 12.44 -12.70
CA ARG A 372 -9.78 12.12 -14.05
C ARG A 372 -8.62 12.11 -15.04
N THR A 373 -8.76 11.35 -16.12
CA THR A 373 -7.82 11.45 -17.25
C THR A 373 -8.02 12.80 -17.97
N PRO A 374 -7.01 13.29 -18.71
CA PRO A 374 -7.19 14.49 -19.53
C PRO A 374 -8.39 14.40 -20.47
N TYR A 375 -8.62 13.24 -21.08
CA TYR A 375 -9.78 13.02 -21.93
C TYR A 375 -11.10 13.08 -21.15
N GLU A 376 -11.19 12.41 -19.99
CA GLU A 376 -12.38 12.47 -19.13
C GLU A 376 -12.70 13.91 -18.70
N ALA A 377 -11.67 14.71 -18.38
CA ALA A 377 -11.86 16.12 -18.04
C ALA A 377 -12.36 16.93 -19.23
N ARG A 378 -11.76 16.74 -20.41
CA ARG A 378 -12.10 17.41 -21.66
C ARG A 378 -13.56 17.23 -22.06
N ILE A 379 -14.09 16.02 -21.99
CA ILE A 379 -15.47 15.72 -22.41
C ILE A 379 -16.53 16.15 -21.37
N THR A 380 -16.11 16.50 -20.16
CA THR A 380 -17.00 16.95 -19.08
C THR A 380 -17.10 18.47 -18.94
N ALA A 381 -16.28 19.20 -19.69
CA ALA A 381 -16.31 20.67 -19.78
C ALA A 381 -17.17 21.11 -20.97
#